data_AF-A0A8B8BPM9-F1
#
_entry.id   AF-A0A8B8BPM9-F1
#
_cell.length_a   1.000
_cell.length_b   1.000
_cell.length_c   1.000
_cell.angle_alpha   90.00
_cell.angle_beta   90.00
_cell.angle_gamma   90.00
#
_symmetry.space_group_name_H-M   'P 1'
#
loop_
_entity.id
_entity.type
_entity.pdbx_description
1 polymer ?
#
loop_
_entity_poly.entity_id
_entity_poly.type
_entity_poly.pdbx_seq_one_letter_code
_entity_poly.pdbx_strand_id
1 'polypeptide(L)'
;MMELMPGSGVYVYAKDIRIASKKASGNAIARYLMSVFYTNHELVERGNFSGKNGKQGLDPSTVKAIVDYAVVKGDASVSEIKFSMRTKISALVSFENRKAG
;
A
#
# COMPACT_ATOMS: atom_id res chain seq x y z
N MET A 1 17.48 -1.07 8.76
CA MET A 1 16.44 -1.07 7.71
C MET A 1 17.13 -1.17 6.35
N MET A 2 16.39 -1.50 5.29
CA MET A 2 16.89 -1.52 3.92
C MET A 2 15.92 -0.78 3.01
N GLU A 3 16.44 -0.24 1.92
CA GLU A 3 15.62 0.45 0.93
C GLU A 3 14.69 -0.54 0.22
N LEU A 4 13.41 -0.20 0.08
CA LEU A 4 12.41 -1.04 -0.59
C LEU A 4 12.72 -1.18 -2.08
N MET A 5 13.08 -0.05 -2.70
CA MET A 5 13.57 0.03 -4.07
C MET A 5 14.82 0.92 -4.10
N PRO A 6 15.88 0.57 -4.86
CA PRO A 6 17.08 1.40 -4.95
C PRO A 6 16.77 2.85 -5.35
N GLY A 7 17.24 3.82 -4.56
CA GLY A 7 17.07 5.25 -4.81
C GLY A 7 15.64 5.80 -4.58
N SER A 8 14.76 5.04 -3.93
CA SER A 8 13.41 5.47 -3.58
C SER A 8 13.32 6.34 -2.32
N GLY A 9 14.33 6.28 -1.43
CA GLY A 9 14.29 6.90 -0.11
C GLY A 9 13.26 6.27 0.85
N VAL A 10 12.67 5.13 0.47
CA VAL A 10 11.63 4.43 1.23
C VAL A 10 12.24 3.18 1.86
N TYR A 11 12.18 3.08 3.18
CA TYR A 11 12.87 2.04 3.95
C TYR A 11 11.91 1.09 4.66
N VAL A 12 12.28 -0.19 4.71
CA VAL A 12 11.55 -1.25 5.43
C VAL A 12 12.51 -2.12 6.23
N TYR A 13 12.00 -2.92 7.17
CA TYR A 13 12.82 -3.94 7.82
C TYR A 13 13.02 -5.15 6.90
N ALA A 14 14.18 -5.79 7.00
CA ALA A 14 14.49 -7.00 6.23
C ALA A 14 13.48 -8.14 6.47
N LYS A 15 12.88 -8.20 7.67
CA LYS A 15 11.80 -9.17 7.97
C LYS A 15 10.58 -8.96 7.06
N ASP A 16 10.24 -7.71 6.74
CA ASP A 16 9.05 -7.39 5.97
C ASP A 16 9.28 -7.71 4.48
N ILE A 17 10.49 -7.48 3.97
CA ILE A 17 10.89 -7.95 2.62
C ILE A 17 10.74 -9.47 2.49
N ARG A 18 11.20 -10.24 3.49
CA ARG A 18 11.07 -11.71 3.49
C ARG A 18 9.62 -12.18 3.55
N ILE A 19 8.73 -11.45 4.20
CA ILE A 19 7.30 -11.78 4.25
C ILE A 19 6.62 -11.40 2.94
N ALA A 20 6.96 -10.22 2.39
CA ALA A 20 6.47 -9.75 1.10
C ALA A 20 6.84 -10.73 -0.02
N SER A 21 8.08 -11.22 -0.07
CA SER A 21 8.56 -12.15 -1.11
C SER A 21 7.88 -13.52 -1.08
N LYS A 22 7.17 -13.86 -0.01
CA LYS A 22 6.40 -15.11 0.13
C LYS A 22 4.93 -14.96 -0.30
N LYS A 23 4.49 -13.75 -0.68
CA LYS A 23 3.11 -13.53 -1.11
C LYS A 23 2.91 -14.07 -2.52
N ALA A 24 1.70 -14.58 -2.76
CA ALA A 24 1.37 -15.31 -3.99
C ALA A 24 1.21 -14.43 -5.25
N SER A 25 1.05 -13.12 -5.11
CA SER A 25 0.84 -12.21 -6.25
C SER A 25 1.30 -10.79 -5.96
N GLY A 26 1.52 -9.99 -7.00
CA GLY A 26 1.88 -8.58 -6.87
C GLY A 26 0.86 -7.78 -6.05
N ASN A 27 -0.43 -8.11 -6.19
CA ASN A 27 -1.50 -7.51 -5.40
C ASN A 27 -1.38 -7.83 -3.89
N ALA A 28 -1.03 -9.06 -3.55
CA ALA A 28 -0.84 -9.48 -2.16
C ALA A 28 0.44 -8.86 -1.55
N ILE A 29 1.51 -8.72 -2.36
CA ILE A 29 2.73 -7.99 -1.98
C ILE A 29 2.38 -6.54 -1.62
N ALA A 30 1.72 -5.82 -2.54
CA ALA A 30 1.39 -4.41 -2.34
C ALA A 30 0.50 -4.19 -1.12
N ARG A 31 -0.55 -5.00 -0.95
CA ARG A 31 -1.45 -4.89 0.22
C ARG A 31 -0.75 -5.19 1.54
N TYR A 32 0.21 -6.12 1.56
CA TYR A 32 1.02 -6.37 2.74
C TYR A 32 1.93 -5.19 3.05
N LEU A 33 2.66 -4.67 2.05
CA LEU A 33 3.54 -3.50 2.23
C LEU A 33 2.76 -2.27 2.68
N MET A 34 1.53 -2.05 2.19
CA MET A 34 0.66 -0.99 2.74
C MET A 34 0.47 -1.12 4.26
N SER A 35 0.34 -2.34 4.79
CA SER A 35 0.22 -2.57 6.24
C SER A 35 1.54 -2.44 7.00
N VAL A 36 2.68 -2.39 6.30
CA VAL A 36 3.99 -2.11 6.91
C VAL A 36 4.16 -0.61 7.13
N PHE A 37 3.67 0.22 6.19
CA PHE A 37 3.80 1.68 6.26
C PHE A 37 2.63 2.38 6.95
N TYR A 38 1.45 1.77 6.95
CA TYR A 38 0.24 2.40 7.46
C TYR A 38 -0.56 1.40 8.30
N THR A 39 -0.97 1.85 9.48
CA THR A 39 -2.03 1.22 10.25
C THR A 39 -3.37 1.35 9.53
N ASN A 40 -4.35 0.52 9.91
CA ASN A 40 -5.70 0.65 9.37
C ASN A 40 -6.33 2.02 9.69
N HIS A 41 -6.05 2.57 10.88
CA HIS A 41 -6.51 3.90 11.28
C HIS A 41 -5.95 4.98 10.35
N GLU A 42 -4.64 4.99 10.12
CA GLU A 42 -4.01 5.94 9.20
C GLU A 42 -4.56 5.80 7.78
N LEU A 43 -4.80 4.58 7.28
CA LEU A 43 -5.41 4.38 5.96
C LEU A 43 -6.81 4.98 5.87
N VAL A 44 -7.60 4.90 6.95
CA VAL A 44 -8.92 5.53 7.03
C VAL A 44 -8.79 7.06 7.06
N GLU A 45 -7.87 7.61 7.85
CA GLU A 45 -7.61 9.05 7.94
C GLU A 45 -7.11 9.64 6.61
N ARG A 46 -6.25 8.91 5.88
CA ARG A 46 -5.83 9.30 4.53
C ARG A 46 -7.01 9.37 3.56
N GLY A 47 -8.07 8.61 3.82
CA GLY A 47 -9.37 8.64 3.16
C GLY A 47 -9.40 8.03 1.76
N ASN A 48 -8.38 8.27 0.93
CA ASN A 48 -8.24 7.61 -0.36
C ASN A 48 -6.78 7.50 -0.81
N PHE A 49 -6.58 6.89 -1.96
CA PHE A 49 -5.26 6.61 -2.52
C PHE A 49 -4.52 7.86 -3.02
N SER A 50 -5.23 8.86 -3.57
CA SER A 50 -4.64 9.93 -4.39
C SER A 50 -4.79 11.34 -3.82
N GLY A 51 -5.38 11.51 -2.64
CA GLY A 51 -5.65 12.82 -2.03
C GLY A 51 -6.74 13.65 -2.74
N LYS A 52 -7.62 13.01 -3.52
CA LYS A 52 -8.70 13.74 -4.21
C LYS A 52 -9.85 14.07 -3.25
N ASN A 53 -10.67 15.06 -3.60
CA ASN A 53 -11.89 15.45 -2.86
C ASN A 53 -11.62 15.88 -1.40
N GLY A 54 -10.57 16.68 -1.19
CA GLY A 54 -10.21 17.20 0.13
C GLY A 54 -9.66 16.15 1.11
N LYS A 55 -9.25 14.98 0.62
CA LYS A 55 -8.61 13.93 1.43
C LYS A 55 -7.09 14.06 1.36
N GLN A 56 -6.38 13.56 2.37
CA GLN A 56 -4.93 13.69 2.44
C GLN A 56 -4.20 12.81 1.41
N GLY A 57 -4.72 11.61 1.14
CA GLY A 57 -4.02 10.68 0.25
C GLY A 57 -2.84 9.96 0.92
N LEU A 58 -2.33 8.95 0.21
CA LEU A 58 -1.09 8.28 0.60
C LEU A 58 0.13 9.09 0.13
N ASP A 59 1.26 8.92 0.81
CA ASP A 59 2.53 9.52 0.39
C ASP A 59 2.94 9.00 -1.01
N PRO A 60 3.12 9.89 -2.02
CA PRO A 60 3.40 9.48 -3.39
C PRO A 60 4.70 8.67 -3.54
N SER A 61 5.74 9.01 -2.78
CA SER A 61 7.04 8.33 -2.82
C SER A 61 6.92 6.90 -2.31
N THR A 62 6.24 6.72 -1.17
CA THR A 62 5.92 5.42 -0.59
C THR A 62 5.06 4.59 -1.53
N VAL A 63 4.02 5.19 -2.12
CA VAL A 63 3.16 4.50 -3.12
C VAL A 63 3.98 4.03 -4.30
N LYS A 64 4.83 4.89 -4.86
CA LYS A 64 5.68 4.53 -6.01
C LYS A 64 6.59 3.36 -5.67
N ALA A 65 7.27 3.40 -4.52
CA ALA A 65 8.16 2.33 -4.10
C ALA A 65 7.43 0.99 -3.90
N ILE A 66 6.23 1.01 -3.29
CA ILE A 66 5.41 -0.20 -3.13
C ILE A 66 4.99 -0.78 -4.49
N VAL A 67 4.53 0.08 -5.40
CA VAL A 67 4.08 -0.34 -6.73
C VAL A 67 5.24 -0.93 -7.52
N ASP A 68 6.37 -0.24 -7.59
CA ASP A 68 7.55 -0.69 -8.34
C ASP A 68 8.04 -2.04 -7.79
N TYR A 69 8.12 -2.18 -6.46
CA TYR A 69 8.53 -3.45 -5.84
C TYR A 69 7.54 -4.58 -6.17
N ALA A 70 6.24 -4.32 -6.07
CA ALA A 70 5.21 -5.33 -6.33
C ALA A 70 5.14 -5.75 -7.80
N VAL A 71 5.42 -4.85 -8.75
CA VAL A 71 5.54 -5.18 -10.18
C VAL A 71 6.79 -6.03 -10.42
N VAL A 72 7.94 -5.65 -9.85
CA VAL A 72 9.20 -6.37 -10.07
C VAL A 72 9.18 -7.78 -9.46
N LYS A 73 8.47 -7.96 -8.35
CA LYS A 73 8.45 -9.23 -7.59
C LYS A 73 7.19 -10.07 -7.80
N GLY A 74 6.21 -9.54 -8.52
CA GLY A 74 4.92 -10.19 -8.74
C GLY A 74 4.59 -10.34 -10.21
N ASP A 75 3.36 -10.78 -10.43
CA ASP A 75 2.74 -11.07 -11.72
C ASP A 75 1.73 -10.01 -12.16
N ALA A 76 1.42 -9.04 -11.30
CA ALA A 76 0.38 -8.04 -11.51
C ALA A 76 0.92 -6.76 -12.17
N SER A 77 0.12 -6.18 -13.06
CA SER A 77 0.41 -4.90 -13.69
C SER A 77 0.31 -3.73 -12.69
N VAL A 78 0.93 -2.59 -13.05
CA VAL A 78 0.82 -1.33 -12.31
C VAL A 78 -0.62 -0.94 -12.03
N SER A 79 -1.51 -1.10 -13.03
CA SER A 79 -2.92 -0.74 -12.92
C SER A 79 -3.66 -1.62 -11.93
N GLU A 80 -3.43 -2.94 -11.97
CA GLU A 80 -4.02 -3.90 -11.03
C GLU A 80 -3.55 -3.64 -9.60
N ILE A 81 -2.26 -3.38 -9.41
CA ILE A 81 -1.69 -3.07 -8.10
C ILE A 81 -2.31 -1.79 -7.53
N LYS A 82 -2.36 -0.70 -8.31
CA LYS A 82 -2.99 0.55 -7.85
C LYS A 82 -4.47 0.37 -7.54
N PHE A 83 -5.18 -0.43 -8.33
CA PHE A 83 -6.58 -0.78 -8.05
C PHE A 83 -6.74 -1.58 -6.75
N SER A 84 -5.88 -2.58 -6.53
CA SER A 84 -5.81 -3.40 -5.33
C SER A 84 -5.54 -2.57 -4.05
N MET A 85 -4.67 -1.55 -4.16
CA MET A 85 -4.39 -0.61 -3.08
C MET A 85 -5.58 0.30 -2.78
N ARG A 86 -6.23 0.87 -3.82
CA ARG A 86 -7.44 1.71 -3.67
C ARG A 86 -8.56 0.96 -2.98
N THR A 87 -8.85 -0.25 -3.46
CA THR A 87 -9.94 -1.08 -2.92
C THR A 87 -9.73 -1.43 -1.45
N LYS A 88 -8.49 -1.65 -1.00
CA LYS A 88 -8.17 -1.85 0.42
C LYS A 88 -8.58 -0.64 1.27
N ILE A 89 -8.22 0.57 0.83
CA ILE A 89 -8.57 1.82 1.55
C ILE A 89 -10.09 2.00 1.57
N SER A 90 -10.75 1.89 0.41
CA SER A 90 -12.21 2.05 0.31
C SER A 90 -12.97 1.06 1.18
N ALA A 91 -12.50 -0.19 1.27
CA ALA A 91 -13.08 -1.19 2.16
C ALA A 91 -12.95 -0.81 3.63
N LEU A 92 -11.77 -0.35 4.06
CA LEU A 92 -11.53 0.09 5.44
C LEU A 92 -12.40 1.31 5.81
N VAL A 93 -12.44 2.33 4.96
CA VAL A 93 -13.27 3.53 5.17
C VAL A 93 -14.76 3.16 5.24
N SER A 94 -15.22 2.29 4.34
CA SER A 94 -16.61 1.84 4.33
C SER A 94 -16.97 1.06 5.60
N PHE A 95 -16.04 0.25 6.09
CA PHE A 95 -16.22 -0.52 7.32
C PHE A 95 -16.30 0.39 8.55
N GLU A 96 -15.41 1.39 8.64
CA GLU A 96 -15.38 2.33 9.77
C GLU A 96 -16.66 3.19 9.81
N ASN A 97 -17.11 3.68 8.66
CA ASN A 97 -18.36 4.46 8.58
C ASN A 97 -19.60 3.68 9.03
N ARG A 98 -19.62 2.35 8.84
CA ARG A 98 -20.73 1.49 9.30
C ARG A 98 -20.70 1.21 10.80
N LYS A 99 -19.56 1.37 11.46
CA LYS A 99 -19.46 1.23 12.93
C LYS A 99 -19.90 2.49 13.65
N ALA A 100 -19.76 3.64 13.00
CA ALA A 100 -20.03 4.95 13.57
C ALA A 100 -21.51 5.40 13.46
N GLY A 101 -22.33 4.70 12.67
CA GLY A 101 -23.76 4.95 12.50
C GLY A 101 -24.59 3.83 13.10
#